data_AF-A0A947TG12-F1
#
_entry.id   AF-A0A947TG12-F1
#
_cell.length_a   1.000
_cell.length_b   1.000
_cell.length_c   1.000
_cell.angle_alpha   90.00
_cell.angle_beta   90.00
_cell.angle_gamma   90.00
#
_symmetry.space_group_name_H-M   'P 1'
#
loop_
_entity.id
_entity.type
_entity.pdbx_description
1 polymer ?
#
loop_
_entity_poly.entity_id
_entity_poly.type
_entity_poly.pdbx_seq_one_letter_code
_entity_poly.pdbx_strand_id
1 'polypeptide(L)'
;MLDAFNDWLLALGAQYNVNPYVFGAIYVGAIPFFLASIAWLVKRARAGRSTVVPTLLAGFFFVSAYLYLGIYGQDIPLWVWIFLGALILYGAWSTVRDTRAKIRSTDEV
;
A
#
# COMPACT_ATOMS: atom_id res chain seq x y z
N MET A 1 29.19 -1.44 7.95
CA MET A 1 27.99 -1.22 7.11
C MET A 1 26.72 -1.72 7.79
N LEU A 2 26.72 -2.94 8.35
CA LEU A 2 25.58 -3.45 9.12
C LEU A 2 25.33 -2.67 10.41
N ASP A 3 26.38 -2.23 11.11
CA ASP A 3 26.23 -1.44 12.35
C ASP A 3 25.57 -0.08 12.09
N ALA A 4 26.02 0.65 11.05
CA ALA A 4 25.40 1.90 10.63
C ALA A 4 23.91 1.74 10.23
N PHE A 5 23.54 0.61 9.63
CA PHE A 5 22.14 0.32 9.31
C PHE A 5 21.32 0.04 10.58
N ASN A 6 21.88 -0.70 11.54
CA ASN A 6 21.24 -0.96 12.83
C ASN A 6 21.07 0.34 13.64
N ASP A 7 22.07 1.20 13.68
CA ASP A 7 22.01 2.49 14.38
C ASP A 7 20.94 3.41 13.77
N TRP A 8 20.85 3.43 12.43
CA TRP A 8 19.79 4.15 11.72
C TRP A 8 18.38 3.60 12.04
N LEU A 9 18.23 2.28 12.09
CA LEU A 9 16.97 1.62 12.47
C LEU A 9 16.56 1.96 13.91
N LEU A 10 17.50 1.89 14.85
CA LEU A 10 17.27 2.23 16.26
C LEU A 10 16.89 3.71 16.41
N ALA A 11 17.56 4.61 15.69
CA ALA A 11 17.24 6.04 15.68
C ALA A 11 15.82 6.32 15.15
N LEU A 12 15.39 5.61 14.09
CA LEU A 12 14.01 5.70 13.60
C LEU A 12 12.99 5.19 14.61
N GLY A 13 13.27 4.06 15.26
CA GLY A 13 12.41 3.52 16.31
C GLY A 13 12.24 4.50 17.48
N ALA A 14 13.33 5.16 17.89
CA ALA A 14 13.30 6.19 18.91
C ALA A 14 12.54 7.46 18.45
N GLN A 15 12.77 7.92 17.22
CA GLN A 15 12.09 9.10 16.66
C GLN A 15 10.57 8.92 16.60
N TYR A 16 10.13 7.77 16.10
CA TYR A 16 8.71 7.50 15.89
C TYR A 16 8.05 6.78 17.07
N ASN A 17 8.79 6.49 18.15
CA ASN A 17 8.33 5.72 19.31
C ASN A 17 7.74 4.34 18.95
N VAL A 18 8.41 3.61 18.05
CA VAL A 18 7.98 2.28 17.58
C VAL A 18 9.08 1.24 17.76
N ASN A 19 8.71 -0.05 17.70
CA ASN A 19 9.70 -1.12 17.70
C ASN A 19 10.47 -1.10 16.37
N PRO A 20 11.79 -0.81 16.38
CA PRO A 20 12.57 -0.65 15.16
C PRO A 20 12.68 -1.95 14.35
N TYR A 21 12.69 -3.11 15.01
CA TYR A 21 12.75 -4.40 14.31
C TYR A 21 11.45 -4.75 13.62
N VAL A 22 10.30 -4.41 14.22
CA VAL A 22 8.98 -4.60 13.57
C VAL A 22 8.87 -3.65 12.38
N PHE A 23 9.24 -2.38 12.55
CA PHE A 23 9.27 -1.41 11.46
C PHE A 23 10.17 -1.87 10.31
N GLY A 24 11.41 -2.29 10.62
CA GLY A 24 12.36 -2.80 9.64
C GLY A 24 11.87 -4.09 8.95
N ALA A 25 11.25 -5.01 9.68
CA ALA A 25 10.68 -6.23 9.14
C ALA A 25 9.53 -5.95 8.18
N ILE A 26 8.66 -4.99 8.49
CA ILE A 26 7.58 -4.56 7.57
C ILE A 26 8.20 -3.85 6.35
N TYR A 27 9.14 -2.94 6.56
CA TYR A 27 9.78 -2.17 5.49
C TYR A 27 10.46 -3.07 4.46
N VAL A 28 11.27 -4.02 4.92
CA VAL A 28 11.97 -4.97 4.03
C VAL A 28 11.02 -6.05 3.52
N GLY A 29 10.17 -6.57 4.41
CA GLY A 29 9.23 -7.65 4.10
C GLY A 29 8.18 -7.25 3.07
N ALA A 30 7.78 -5.98 3.01
CA ALA A 30 6.79 -5.49 2.06
C ALA A 30 7.33 -5.38 0.62
N ILE A 31 8.63 -5.21 0.42
CA ILE A 31 9.25 -5.06 -0.91
C ILE A 31 8.91 -6.22 -1.86
N PRO A 32 9.14 -7.51 -1.52
CA PRO A 32 8.81 -8.61 -2.43
C PRO A 32 7.32 -8.64 -2.79
N PHE A 33 6.42 -8.33 -1.85
CA PHE A 33 4.99 -8.29 -2.12
C PHE A 33 4.56 -7.09 -2.97
N PHE A 34 5.21 -5.93 -2.76
CA PHE A 34 5.03 -4.76 -3.61
C PHE A 34 5.43 -5.08 -5.06
N LEU A 35 6.61 -5.63 -5.26
CA LEU A 35 7.10 -6.00 -6.59
C LEU A 35 6.21 -7.06 -7.25
N ALA A 36 5.77 -8.07 -6.50
CA ALA A 36 4.82 -9.07 -6.99
C ALA A 36 3.49 -8.42 -7.42
N SER A 37 2.99 -7.45 -6.65
CA SER A 37 1.77 -6.71 -6.96
C SER A 37 1.93 -5.87 -8.24
N ILE A 38 3.08 -5.22 -8.43
CA ILE A 38 3.39 -4.49 -9.67
C ILE A 38 3.49 -5.45 -10.87
N ALA A 39 4.19 -6.57 -10.73
CA ALA A 39 4.28 -7.57 -11.80
C ALA A 39 2.89 -8.08 -12.19
N TRP A 40 2.01 -8.30 -11.21
CA TRP A 40 0.63 -8.69 -11.45
C TRP A 40 -0.19 -7.58 -12.11
N LEU A 41 0.00 -6.32 -11.69
CA LEU A 41 -0.62 -5.14 -12.29
C LEU A 41 -0.29 -5.06 -13.78
N VAL A 42 1.00 -5.13 -14.12
CA VAL A 42 1.48 -5.07 -15.51
C VAL A 42 0.89 -6.21 -16.33
N LYS A 43 0.88 -7.44 -15.79
CA LYS A 43 0.28 -8.61 -16.46
C LYS A 43 -1.21 -8.42 -16.75
N ARG A 44 -1.98 -7.89 -15.79
CA ARG A 44 -3.42 -7.62 -15.98
C ARG A 44 -3.68 -6.47 -16.94
N ALA A 45 -2.91 -5.39 -16.84
CA ALA A 45 -3.00 -4.24 -17.74
C ALA A 45 -2.76 -4.65 -19.19
N ARG A 46 -1.71 -5.45 -19.45
CA ARG A 46 -1.43 -6.00 -20.80
C ARG A 46 -2.52 -6.93 -21.32
N ALA A 47 -3.27 -7.58 -20.43
CA ALA A 47 -4.38 -8.45 -20.78
C ALA A 47 -5.74 -7.73 -20.87
N GLY A 48 -5.78 -6.39 -20.75
CA GLY A 48 -7.02 -5.61 -20.75
C GLY A 48 -7.96 -5.92 -19.58
N ARG A 49 -7.45 -6.51 -18.48
CA ARG A 49 -8.23 -6.90 -17.31
C ARG A 49 -8.15 -5.82 -16.22
N SER A 50 -9.16 -5.78 -15.35
CA SER A 50 -9.21 -4.86 -14.20
C SER A 50 -7.92 -4.92 -13.36
N THR A 51 -7.30 -3.76 -13.14
CA THR A 51 -6.06 -3.59 -12.37
C THR A 51 -6.29 -3.18 -10.91
N VAL A 52 -7.55 -3.07 -10.48
CA VAL A 52 -7.91 -2.53 -9.16
C VAL A 52 -7.22 -3.28 -8.02
N VAL A 53 -7.34 -4.62 -7.99
CA VAL A 53 -6.76 -5.44 -6.91
C VAL A 53 -5.23 -5.30 -6.83
N PRO A 54 -4.45 -5.51 -7.91
CA PRO A 54 -3.01 -5.34 -7.82
C PRO A 54 -2.59 -3.89 -7.51
N THR A 55 -3.34 -2.88 -7.94
CA THR A 55 -3.11 -1.48 -7.55
C THR A 55 -3.30 -1.26 -6.04
N LEU A 56 -4.39 -1.79 -5.47
CA LEU A 56 -4.65 -1.66 -4.04
C LEU A 56 -3.60 -2.40 -3.20
N LEU A 57 -3.19 -3.60 -3.62
CA LEU A 57 -2.11 -4.34 -2.95
C LEU A 57 -0.77 -3.60 -3.05
N ALA A 58 -0.41 -3.10 -4.24
CA ALA A 58 0.81 -2.32 -4.40
C ALA A 58 0.79 -1.08 -3.50
N GLY A 59 -0.32 -0.33 -3.48
CA GLY A 59 -0.50 0.80 -2.58
C GLY A 59 -0.38 0.40 -1.10
N PHE A 60 -1.02 -0.68 -0.68
CA PHE A 60 -0.97 -1.19 0.69
C PHE A 60 0.46 -1.55 1.12
N PHE A 61 1.17 -2.34 0.35
CA PHE A 61 2.55 -2.72 0.68
C PHE A 61 3.50 -1.51 0.66
N PHE A 62 3.29 -0.57 -0.26
CA PHE A 62 4.06 0.67 -0.34
C PHE A 62 3.94 1.52 0.93
N VAL A 63 2.75 1.60 1.54
CA VAL A 63 2.54 2.38 2.77
C VAL A 63 2.53 1.57 4.06
N SER A 64 2.73 0.26 4.00
CA SER A 64 2.60 -0.65 5.15
C SER A 64 3.47 -0.27 6.35
N ALA A 65 4.72 0.14 6.12
CA ALA A 65 5.61 0.63 7.17
C ALA A 65 5.08 1.92 7.82
N TYR A 66 4.47 2.81 7.03
CA TYR A 66 3.84 4.02 7.54
C TYR A 66 2.51 3.75 8.24
N LEU A 67 1.77 2.70 7.86
CA LEU A 67 0.59 2.26 8.61
C LEU A 67 0.97 1.79 10.02
N TYR A 68 2.13 1.14 10.16
CA TYR A 68 2.65 0.78 11.48
C TYR A 68 2.95 2.03 12.33
N LEU A 69 3.56 3.07 11.74
CA LEU A 69 3.68 4.38 12.39
C LEU A 69 2.31 5.01 12.70
N GLY A 70 1.34 4.82 11.81
CA GLY A 70 -0.08 5.18 11.96
C GLY A 70 -0.72 4.74 13.26
N ILE A 71 -0.41 3.51 13.67
CA ILE A 71 -1.08 2.82 14.78
C ILE A 71 -0.25 2.93 16.06
N TYR A 72 1.06 2.81 15.96
CA TYR A 72 1.95 2.68 17.13
C TYR A 72 2.91 3.85 17.31
N GLY A 73 3.07 4.68 16.28
CA GLY A 73 4.04 5.76 16.26
C GLY A 73 3.43 7.15 16.36
N GLN A 74 4.28 8.16 16.27
CA GLN A 74 3.93 9.59 16.32
C GLN A 74 4.39 10.29 15.03
N ASP A 75 3.98 11.55 14.82
CA ASP A 75 4.51 12.43 13.75
C ASP A 75 4.56 11.82 12.33
N ILE A 76 3.49 11.13 11.94
CA ILE A 76 3.39 10.55 10.60
C ILE A 76 3.28 11.68 9.57
N PRO A 77 4.09 11.65 8.48
CA PRO A 77 4.02 12.67 7.45
C PRO A 77 2.62 12.79 6.82
N LEU A 78 2.13 14.02 6.64
CA LEU A 78 0.80 14.31 6.08
C LEU A 78 0.54 13.64 4.72
N TRP A 79 1.58 13.52 3.89
CA TRP A 79 1.47 12.91 2.56
C TRP A 79 0.99 11.45 2.61
N VAL A 80 1.27 10.71 3.69
CA VAL A 80 0.82 9.32 3.87
C VAL A 80 -0.70 9.26 3.98
N TRP A 81 -1.28 10.18 4.75
CA TRP A 81 -2.73 10.28 4.91
C TRP A 81 -3.43 10.68 3.61
N ILE A 82 -2.83 11.62 2.86
CA ILE A 82 -3.32 12.00 1.53
C ILE A 82 -3.30 10.79 0.59
N PHE A 83 -2.19 10.04 0.57
CA PHE A 83 -2.06 8.85 -0.26
C PHE A 83 -3.07 7.76 0.11
N LEU A 84 -3.25 7.48 1.41
CA LEU A 84 -4.25 6.51 1.89
C LEU A 84 -5.67 6.93 1.51
N GLY A 85 -6.01 8.20 1.72
CA GLY A 85 -7.31 8.75 1.32
C GLY A 85 -7.55 8.58 -0.18
N ALA A 86 -6.56 8.90 -1.02
CA ALA A 86 -6.65 8.71 -2.46
C ALA A 86 -6.81 7.22 -2.83
N LEU A 87 -6.06 6.32 -2.18
CA LEU A 87 -6.14 4.88 -2.41
C LEU A 87 -7.54 4.33 -2.09
N ILE A 88 -8.12 4.74 -0.95
CA ILE A 88 -9.45 4.33 -0.52
C ILE A 88 -10.52 4.89 -1.48
N LEU A 89 -10.46 6.17 -1.81
CA LEU A 89 -11.38 6.82 -2.74
C LEU A 89 -11.33 6.16 -4.12
N TYR A 90 -10.13 5.88 -4.63
CA TYR A 90 -9.95 5.18 -5.90
C TYR A 90 -10.55 3.77 -5.87
N GLY A 91 -10.27 3.00 -4.81
CA GLY A 91 -10.82 1.65 -4.64
C GLY A 91 -12.35 1.64 -4.57
N ALA A 92 -12.93 2.54 -3.80
CA ALA A 92 -14.39 2.69 -3.67
C ALA A 92 -15.03 3.12 -5.00
N TRP A 93 -14.50 4.17 -5.64
CA TRP A 93 -15.00 4.67 -6.92
C TRP A 93 -14.93 3.61 -8.02
N SER A 94 -13.80 2.91 -8.13
CA SER A 94 -13.64 1.85 -9.13
C SER A 94 -14.60 0.70 -8.90
N THR A 95 -14.82 0.29 -7.66
CA THR A 95 -15.75 -0.80 -7.32
C THR A 95 -17.19 -0.42 -7.65
N VAL A 96 -17.61 0.81 -7.31
CA VAL A 96 -18.95 1.32 -7.61
C VAL A 96 -19.16 1.43 -9.12
N ARG A 97 -18.16 1.95 -9.86
CA ARG A 97 -18.22 2.08 -11.32
C ARG A 97 -18.34 0.72 -12.01
N ASP A 98 -17.49 -0.24 -11.64
CA ASP A 98 -17.51 -1.59 -12.23
C ASP A 98 -18.82 -2.32 -11.92
N THR A 99 -19.37 -2.15 -10.72
CA THR A 99 -20.65 -2.74 -10.32
C THR A 99 -21.82 -2.12 -11.09
N ARG A 100 -21.86 -0.79 -11.22
CA ARG A 100 -22.89 -0.10 -12.00
C ARG A 100 -22.85 -0.48 -13.49
N ALA A 101 -21.67 -0.63 -14.06
CA ALA A 101 -21.51 -1.04 -15.46
C ALA A 101 -22.08 -2.45 -15.70
N LYS A 102 -21.86 -3.39 -14.77
CA LYS A 102 -22.39 -4.76 -14.86
C LYS A 102 -23.91 -4.85 -14.69
N ILE A 103 -24.50 -4.02 -13.84
CA ILE A 103 -25.96 -3.99 -13.65
C ILE A 103 -26.63 -3.50 -14.94
N ARG A 104 -26.13 -2.41 -15.53
CA ARG A 104 -26.69 -1.87 -16.77
C ARG A 104 -26.60 -2.83 -17.97
N SER A 105 -25.55 -3.65 -18.07
CA SER A 105 -25.46 -4.68 -19.12
C SER A 105 -26.39 -5.87 -18.90
N THR A 106 -26.91 -6.04 -17.69
CA THR A 106 -27.86 -7.12 -17.37
C THR A 106 -29.31 -6.73 -17.68
N ASP A 107 -29.63 -5.42 -17.68
CA ASP A 107 -30.95 -4.90 -18.05
C ASP A 107 -31.17 -4.83 -19.59
N GLU A 108 -30.11 -4.96 -20.40
CA GLU A 108 -30.16 -4.94 -21.87
C GLU A 108 -30.27 -6.34 -22.52
N VAL A 109 -30.33 -7.42 -21.71
CA VAL A 109 -30.49 -8.83 -22.15
C VAL A 109 -31.86 -9.34 -21.74
#